data_AF-A0AAV3QTQ5-F1
#
_entry.id   AF-A0AAV3QTQ5-F1
#
_cell.length_a   1.000
_cell.length_b   1.000
_cell.length_c   1.000
_cell.angle_alpha   90.00
_cell.angle_beta   90.00
_cell.angle_gamma   90.00
#
_symmetry.space_group_name_H-M   'P 1'
#
loop_
_entity.id
_entity.type
_entity.pdbx_description
1 polymer ?
#
loop_
_entity_poly.entity_id
_entity_poly.type
_entity_poly.pdbx_seq_one_letter_code
_entity_poly.pdbx_strand_id
1 'polypeptide(L)'
;MNPLKCAFGVTSGKFLGFVVQSHGIEIEQAKIDAIVAMPEPSNLHALKSLQGKLAYLRCFISNLEGKCHPFSKLMKKGTPYVWDATCFAGFQDVKTYLMSHPVLVAPIQGKPLILYVAAQE
;
A
#
# COMPACT_ATOMS: atom_id res chain seq x y z
N MET A 1 1.57 -1.64 31.53
CA MET A 1 2.08 -2.42 30.39
C MET A 1 1.31 -3.74 30.33
N ASN A 2 0.98 -4.29 29.15
CA ASN A 2 0.33 -5.61 29.05
C ASN A 2 1.40 -6.66 28.66
N PRO A 3 1.88 -7.50 29.60
CA PRO A 3 3.01 -8.40 29.36
C PRO A 3 2.78 -9.37 28.19
N LEU A 4 1.55 -9.82 27.97
CA LEU A 4 1.20 -10.75 26.88
C LEU A 4 1.26 -10.11 25.48
N LYS A 5 1.30 -8.77 25.42
CA LYS A 5 1.42 -8.01 24.16
C LYS A 5 2.81 -7.39 23.97
N CYS A 6 3.75 -7.70 24.86
CA CYS A 6 5.10 -7.16 24.80
C CYS A 6 6.07 -8.20 24.23
N ALA A 7 6.97 -7.74 23.38
CA ALA A 7 8.09 -8.51 22.86
C ALA A 7 9.39 -7.82 23.26
N PHE A 8 10.35 -8.58 23.78
CA PHE A 8 11.64 -8.09 24.24
C PHE A 8 12.77 -8.96 23.66
N GLY A 9 13.86 -8.33 23.23
CA GLY A 9 15.05 -9.05 22.72
C GLY A 9 14.81 -9.85 21.44
N VAL A 10 13.79 -9.51 20.64
CA VAL A 10 13.44 -10.22 19.39
C VAL A 10 14.19 -9.64 18.19
N THR A 11 14.51 -10.48 17.22
CA THR A 11 15.14 -10.10 15.94
C THR A 11 14.13 -9.65 14.88
N SER A 12 12.86 -10.00 15.08
CA SER A 12 11.73 -9.61 14.24
C SER A 12 10.50 -9.37 15.12
N GLY A 13 9.70 -8.36 14.79
CA GLY A 13 8.50 -8.03 15.56
C GLY A 13 7.47 -7.22 14.77
N LYS A 14 6.20 -7.36 15.16
CA LYS A 14 5.11 -6.56 14.61
C LYS A 14 5.02 -5.23 15.33
N PHE A 15 5.07 -4.11 14.60
CA PHE A 15 4.94 -2.77 15.16
C PHE A 15 4.12 -1.88 14.26
N LEU A 16 3.09 -1.25 14.82
CA LEU A 16 2.12 -0.40 14.10
C LEU A 16 1.52 -1.06 12.84
N GLY A 17 1.51 -2.39 12.76
CA GLY A 17 1.02 -3.14 11.60
C GLY A 17 2.01 -3.22 10.42
N PHE A 18 3.31 -3.14 10.73
CA PHE A 18 4.43 -3.51 9.87
C PHE A 18 5.26 -4.59 10.60
N VAL A 19 6.08 -5.32 9.85
CA VAL A 19 7.06 -6.26 10.40
C VAL A 19 8.42 -5.58 10.37
N VAL A 20 9.01 -5.37 11.54
CA VAL A 20 10.34 -4.78 11.70
C VAL A 20 11.34 -5.90 11.90
N GLN A 21 12.35 -5.98 11.04
CA GLN A 21 13.40 -7.00 11.03
C GLN A 21 14.77 -6.34 10.95
N SER A 22 15.83 -7.13 11.15
CA SER A 22 17.21 -6.63 11.06
C SER A 22 17.57 -6.08 9.67
N HIS A 23 16.98 -6.61 8.60
CA HIS A 23 17.24 -6.18 7.23
C HIS A 23 16.28 -5.09 6.73
N GLY A 24 15.28 -4.69 7.51
CA GLY A 24 14.36 -3.62 7.12
C GLY A 24 12.96 -3.76 7.71
N ILE A 25 12.03 -3.03 7.10
CA ILE A 25 10.61 -2.95 7.45
C ILE A 25 9.82 -3.51 6.27
N GLU A 26 8.87 -4.38 6.58
CA GLU A 26 7.99 -5.05 5.62
C GLU A 26 6.52 -4.81 5.97
N ILE A 27 5.65 -4.96 4.97
CA ILE A 27 4.20 -4.95 5.22
C ILE A 27 3.81 -6.27 5.86
N GLU A 28 2.96 -6.23 6.87
CA GLU A 28 2.38 -7.46 7.41
C GLU A 28 1.52 -8.16 6.34
N GLN A 29 1.79 -9.45 6.08
CA GLN A 29 1.10 -10.24 5.04
C GLN A 29 -0.43 -10.14 5.15
N ALA A 30 -0.98 -10.15 6.37
CA ALA A 30 -2.42 -10.02 6.60
C ALA A 30 -3.03 -8.73 6.00
N LYS A 31 -2.26 -7.63 5.90
CA LYS A 31 -2.72 -6.38 5.26
C LYS A 31 -2.74 -6.49 3.75
N ILE A 32 -1.77 -7.20 3.17
CA ILE A 32 -1.72 -7.50 1.74
C ILE A 32 -2.91 -8.39 1.39
N ASP A 33 -3.08 -9.49 2.14
CA ASP A 33 -4.16 -10.45 1.95
C ASP A 33 -5.53 -9.78 2.05
N ALA A 34 -5.71 -8.86 3.00
CA ALA A 34 -6.95 -8.09 3.14
C ALA A 34 -7.26 -7.18 1.94
N ILE A 35 -6.24 -6.70 1.20
CA ILE A 35 -6.43 -5.93 -0.03
C ILE A 35 -6.65 -6.87 -1.22
N VAL A 36 -5.89 -7.96 -1.30
CA VAL A 36 -5.99 -8.97 -2.37
C VAL A 36 -7.34 -9.67 -2.35
N ALA A 37 -7.85 -10.03 -1.18
CA ALA A 37 -9.16 -10.65 -0.99
C ALA A 37 -10.33 -9.66 -1.10
N MET A 38 -10.06 -8.35 -1.17
CA MET A 38 -11.12 -7.36 -1.28
C MET A 38 -11.87 -7.52 -2.61
N PRO A 39 -13.22 -7.53 -2.59
CA PRO A 39 -13.99 -7.50 -3.81
C PRO A 39 -13.78 -6.16 -4.53
N GLU A 40 -14.20 -6.12 -5.79
CA GLU A 40 -14.24 -4.86 -6.54
C GLU A 40 -15.07 -3.82 -5.77
N PRO A 41 -14.56 -2.60 -5.59
CA PRO A 41 -15.33 -1.52 -5.03
C PRO A 41 -16.62 -1.30 -5.82
N SER A 42 -17.76 -1.44 -5.14
CA SER A 42 -19.09 -1.33 -5.76
C SER A 42 -19.67 0.09 -5.69
N ASN A 43 -19.02 0.99 -4.96
CA ASN A 43 -19.45 2.38 -4.79
C ASN A 43 -18.29 3.29 -4.38
N LEU A 44 -18.55 4.60 -4.37
CA LEU A 44 -17.58 5.63 -4.02
C LEU A 44 -17.02 5.48 -2.60
N HIS A 45 -17.82 5.01 -1.65
CA HIS A 45 -17.37 4.80 -0.27
C HIS A 45 -16.36 3.63 -0.19
N ALA A 46 -16.67 2.51 -0.84
CA ALA A 46 -15.75 1.37 -0.95
C ALA A 46 -14.45 1.76 -1.66
N LEU A 47 -14.53 2.57 -2.71
CA LEU A 47 -13.35 3.06 -3.42
C LEU A 47 -12.47 3.96 -2.54
N LYS A 48 -13.09 4.87 -1.78
CA LYS A 48 -12.36 5.69 -0.79
C LYS A 48 -11.70 4.84 0.30
N SER A 49 -12.37 3.79 0.75
CA SER A 49 -11.80 2.83 1.70
C SER A 49 -10.57 2.12 1.13
N LEU A 50 -10.62 1.67 -0.13
CA LEU A 50 -9.48 1.10 -0.83
C LEU A 50 -8.32 2.12 -0.92
N GLN A 51 -8.58 3.34 -1.40
CA GLN A 51 -7.55 4.38 -1.51
C GLN A 51 -6.93 4.74 -0.15
N GLY A 52 -7.72 4.75 0.93
CA GLY A 52 -7.22 4.95 2.29
C GLY A 52 -6.28 3.83 2.74
N LYS A 53 -6.63 2.57 2.46
CA LYS A 53 -5.75 1.41 2.74
C LYS A 53 -4.46 1.47 1.93
N LEU A 54 -4.51 1.89 0.67
CA LEU A 54 -3.32 2.06 -0.16
C LEU A 54 -2.45 3.23 0.32
N ALA A 55 -3.06 4.34 0.71
CA ALA A 55 -2.35 5.50 1.25
C ALA A 55 -1.61 5.15 2.55
N TYR A 56 -2.17 4.27 3.39
CA TYR A 56 -1.49 3.74 4.56
C TYR A 56 -0.21 2.95 4.21
N LEU A 57 -0.17 2.30 3.04
CA LEU A 57 0.98 1.57 2.51
C LEU A 57 1.85 2.40 1.55
N ARG A 58 1.63 3.73 1.46
CA ARG A 58 2.27 4.63 0.48
C ARG A 58 3.78 4.45 0.35
N CYS A 59 4.51 4.28 1.45
CA CYS A 59 5.96 4.16 1.42
C CYS A 59 6.47 2.91 0.70
N PHE A 60 5.63 1.88 0.55
CA PHE A 60 5.93 0.63 -0.14
C PHE A 60 5.44 0.62 -1.59
N ILE A 61 4.68 1.62 -2.02
CA ILE A 61 4.06 1.67 -3.34
C ILE A 61 4.73 2.74 -4.20
N SER A 62 5.48 2.30 -5.21
CA SER A 62 6.03 3.19 -6.21
C SER A 62 4.92 3.79 -7.08
N ASN A 63 4.93 5.12 -7.21
CA ASN A 63 3.95 5.89 -7.98
C ASN A 63 2.49 5.53 -7.63
N LEU A 64 2.13 5.64 -6.35
CA LEU A 64 0.77 5.32 -5.86
C LEU A 64 -0.30 6.12 -6.63
N GLU A 65 -0.03 7.37 -6.92
CA GLU A 65 -0.91 8.30 -7.61
C GLU A 65 -1.17 7.83 -9.04
N GLY A 66 -0.13 7.41 -9.77
CA GLY A 66 -0.27 6.78 -11.09
C GLY A 66 -1.05 5.46 -11.03
N LYS A 67 -0.82 4.63 -10.01
CA LYS A 67 -1.59 3.38 -9.82
C LYS A 67 -3.05 3.63 -9.46
N CYS A 68 -3.35 4.74 -8.79
CA CYS A 68 -4.71 5.17 -8.47
C CYS A 68 -5.39 5.93 -9.62
N HIS A 69 -4.64 6.31 -10.66
CA HIS A 69 -5.14 7.10 -11.78
C HIS A 69 -6.39 6.49 -12.45
N PRO A 70 -6.48 5.16 -12.70
CA PRO A 70 -7.67 4.51 -13.25
C PRO A 70 -8.97 4.81 -12.51
N PHE A 71 -8.89 5.11 -11.20
CA PHE A 71 -10.04 5.36 -10.34
C PHE A 71 -10.48 6.83 -10.33
N SER A 72 -9.66 7.74 -10.85
CA SER A 72 -9.85 9.20 -10.72
C SER A 72 -11.19 9.68 -11.26
N LYS A 73 -11.67 9.07 -12.37
CA LYS A 73 -12.97 9.41 -12.96
C LYS A 73 -14.14 9.12 -12.02
N LEU A 74 -14.05 8.07 -11.22
CA LEU A 74 -15.10 7.65 -10.28
C LEU A 74 -15.20 8.55 -9.05
N MET A 75 -14.16 9.35 -8.80
CA MET A 75 -14.10 10.29 -7.67
C MET A 75 -14.73 11.65 -7.99
N LYS A 76 -15.08 11.92 -9.25
CA LYS A 76 -15.66 13.20 -9.69
C LYS A 76 -17.12 13.30 -9.26
N LYS A 77 -17.49 14.44 -8.68
CA LYS A 77 -18.89 14.73 -8.29
C LYS A 77 -19.80 14.69 -9.52
N GLY A 78 -20.95 14.04 -9.40
CA GLY A 78 -21.95 13.94 -10.46
C GLY A 78 -21.64 12.91 -11.56
N THR A 79 -20.53 12.17 -11.45
CA THR A 79 -20.22 11.06 -12.38
C THR A 79 -20.90 9.78 -11.90
N PRO A 80 -21.62 9.04 -12.78
CA PRO A 80 -22.13 7.72 -12.46
C PRO A 80 -21.00 6.77 -12.07
N TYR A 81 -21.23 5.95 -11.04
CA TYR A 81 -20.23 4.97 -10.62
C TYR A 81 -20.25 3.76 -11.56
N VAL A 82 -19.36 3.76 -12.55
CA VAL A 82 -19.22 2.67 -13.53
C VAL A 82 -17.83 2.06 -13.40
N TRP A 83 -17.75 0.90 -12.77
CA TRP A 83 -16.52 0.13 -12.67
C TRP A 83 -16.25 -0.57 -14.00
N ASP A 84 -15.36 -0.01 -14.82
CA ASP A 84 -15.07 -0.53 -16.15
C ASP A 84 -13.74 -1.31 -16.22
N ALA A 85 -13.40 -1.78 -17.43
CA ALA A 85 -12.20 -2.58 -17.66
C ALA A 85 -10.90 -1.87 -17.22
N THR A 86 -10.82 -0.54 -17.34
CA THR A 86 -9.66 0.24 -16.89
C THR A 86 -9.55 0.24 -15.38
N CYS A 87 -10.66 0.43 -14.66
CA CYS A 87 -10.67 0.32 -13.20
C CYS A 87 -10.35 -1.10 -12.73
N PHE A 88 -10.91 -2.12 -13.39
CA PHE A 88 -10.63 -3.52 -13.09
C PHE A 88 -9.13 -3.83 -13.26
N ALA A 89 -8.54 -3.49 -14.41
CA ALA A 89 -7.12 -3.70 -14.67
C ALA A 89 -6.25 -2.99 -13.63
N GLY A 90 -6.52 -1.71 -13.34
CA GLY A 90 -5.78 -0.96 -12.33
C GLY A 90 -5.88 -1.59 -10.92
N PHE A 91 -7.02 -2.15 -10.56
CA PHE A 91 -7.18 -2.86 -9.29
C PHE A 91 -6.39 -4.16 -9.23
N GLN A 92 -6.37 -4.95 -10.30
CA GLN A 92 -5.56 -6.17 -10.38
C GLN A 92 -4.06 -5.86 -10.38
N ASP A 93 -3.64 -4.79 -11.04
CA ASP A 93 -2.25 -4.34 -11.06
C ASP A 93 -1.78 -3.94 -9.65
N VAL A 94 -2.63 -3.21 -8.90
CA VAL A 94 -2.35 -2.86 -7.51
C VAL A 94 -2.22 -4.10 -6.63
N LYS A 95 -3.12 -5.08 -6.77
CA LYS A 95 -3.05 -6.35 -6.02
C LYS A 95 -1.75 -7.10 -6.33
N THR A 96 -1.44 -7.26 -7.61
CA THR A 96 -0.23 -7.95 -8.07
C THR A 96 1.03 -7.26 -7.56
N TYR A 97 1.08 -5.93 -7.62
CA TYR A 97 2.20 -5.15 -7.12
C TYR A 97 2.44 -5.36 -5.61
N LEU A 98 1.37 -5.38 -4.81
CA LEU A 98 1.47 -5.57 -3.36
C LEU A 98 1.99 -6.97 -2.98
N MET A 99 1.74 -7.99 -3.81
CA MET A 99 2.28 -9.33 -3.62
C MET A 99 3.80 -9.38 -3.83
N SER A 100 4.36 -8.43 -4.57
CA SER A 100 5.80 -8.30 -4.84
C SER A 100 6.39 -7.02 -4.24
N HIS A 101 5.91 -6.60 -3.06
CA HIS A 101 6.32 -5.33 -2.47
C HIS A 101 7.84 -5.30 -2.13
N PRO A 102 8.47 -4.12 -2.13
CA PRO A 102 9.86 -4.00 -1.68
C PRO A 102 9.97 -4.06 -0.14
N VAL A 103 11.14 -4.45 0.35
CA VAL A 103 11.53 -4.23 1.76
C VAL A 103 12.13 -2.85 1.90
N LEU A 104 11.68 -2.07 2.88
CA LEU A 104 12.23 -0.74 3.14
C LEU A 104 13.33 -0.81 4.18
N VAL A 105 14.50 -0.25 3.87
CA VAL A 105 15.65 -0.23 4.79
C VAL A 105 15.77 1.15 5.44
N ALA A 106 16.09 1.18 6.72
CA ALA A 106 16.38 2.44 7.40
C ALA A 106 17.62 3.12 6.78
N PRO A 107 17.64 4.46 6.67
CA PRO A 107 18.83 5.19 6.25
C PRO A 107 20.05 4.82 7.09
N ILE A 108 21.18 4.58 6.43
CA ILE A 108 22.45 4.27 7.10
C ILE A 108 23.24 5.56 7.24
N GLN A 109 23.59 5.92 8.48
CA GLN A 109 24.39 7.11 8.76
C GLN A 109 25.71 7.08 7.96
N GLY A 110 26.05 8.21 7.34
CA GLY A 110 27.27 8.36 6.53
C GLY A 110 27.18 7.81 5.11
N LYS A 111 26.08 7.14 4.71
CA LYS A 111 25.84 6.78 3.31
C LYS A 111 24.98 7.85 2.62
N PRO A 112 25.31 8.26 1.38
CA PRO A 112 24.48 9.20 0.63
C PRO A 112 23.12 8.58 0.30
N LEU A 113 22.07 9.38 0.38
CA LEU A 113 20.74 9.02 -0.11
C LEU A 113 20.61 9.47 -1.56
N ILE A 114 20.14 8.57 -2.44
CA ILE A 114 19.97 8.83 -3.87
C ILE A 114 18.48 8.95 -4.16
N LEU A 115 18.07 10.07 -4.77
CA LEU A 115 16.70 10.32 -5.17
C LEU A 115 16.58 10.21 -6.69
N TYR A 116 15.73 9.30 -7.16
CA TYR A 116 15.36 9.18 -8.56
C TYR A 116 13.98 9.80 -8.76
N VAL A 117 13.87 10.77 -9.67
CA VAL A 117 12.61 11.45 -9.98
C VAL A 117 12.28 11.24 -11.45
N ALA A 118 11.05 10.84 -11.73
CA ALA A 118 10.49 10.76 -13.06
C ALA A 118 9.09 11.39 -13.03
N ALA A 119 8.72 12.09 -14.10
CA ALA A 119 7.39 12.67 -14.29
C ALA A 119 6.80 12.13 -15.60
N GLN A 120 5.52 11.80 -15.58
CA GLN A 120 4.72 11.43 -16.74
C GLN A 120 3.48 12.32 -16.76
N GLU A 121 3.06 12.74 -17.95
CA GLU A 121 1.88 13.58 -18.19
C GLU A 121 0.56 12.80 -18.07
#